data_AF-A0A537QWV1-F1
#
_entry.id   AF-A0A537QWV1-F1
#
_cell.length_a   1.000
_cell.length_b   1.000
_cell.length_c   1.000
_cell.angle_alpha   90.00
_cell.angle_beta   90.00
_cell.angle_gamma   90.00
#
_symmetry.space_group_name_H-M   'P 1'
#
loop_
_entity.id
_entity.type
_entity.pdbx_description
1 polymer ?
#
loop_
_entity_poly.entity_id
_entity_poly.type
_entity_poly.pdbx_seq_one_letter_code
_entity_poly.pdbx_strand_id
1 'polypeptide(L)'
;MSETPNQHWFSRFASETATNSGRPWAFGLAAAFVAGWLITGPIFGFSDSWQLVMNTISSIVTFLMVFLIQNAQNRDSTALQLKLDELIRATASRKDLVGIEDMSEPELQSMREVVEKSNRASRSP
;
A
#
# COMPACT_ATOMS: atom_id res chain seq x y z
N MET A 1 29.10 7.28 -26.58
CA MET A 1 27.95 7.85 -25.86
C MET A 1 26.80 6.88 -26.04
N SER A 2 26.41 6.17 -24.99
CA SER A 2 25.51 5.01 -25.01
C SER A 2 24.07 5.42 -24.72
N GLU A 3 23.12 5.14 -25.61
CA GLU A 3 21.69 5.17 -25.31
C GLU A 3 21.07 3.78 -25.52
N THR A 4 20.30 3.33 -24.53
CA THR A 4 20.00 1.94 -24.19
C THR A 4 18.71 1.42 -24.88
N PRO A 5 18.76 0.30 -25.65
CA PRO A 5 17.57 -0.22 -26.37
C PRO A 5 16.55 -0.99 -25.50
N ASN A 6 16.67 -1.01 -24.17
CA ASN A 6 16.02 -2.02 -23.31
C ASN A 6 14.71 -1.61 -22.62
N GLN A 7 14.21 -0.38 -22.79
CA GLN A 7 12.98 0.05 -22.09
C GLN A 7 11.68 -0.31 -22.84
N HIS A 8 11.72 -0.49 -24.16
CA HIS A 8 10.50 -0.61 -24.97
C HIS A 8 9.86 -2.02 -24.94
N TRP A 9 10.66 -3.07 -24.69
CA TRP A 9 10.14 -4.44 -24.53
C TRP A 9 9.62 -4.66 -23.11
N PHE A 10 10.31 -4.12 -22.11
CA PHE A 10 9.89 -4.21 -20.70
C PHE A 10 8.61 -3.41 -20.46
N SER A 11 8.46 -2.22 -21.04
CA SER A 11 7.23 -1.44 -20.88
C SER A 11 6.02 -2.07 -21.57
N ARG A 12 6.21 -2.72 -22.73
CA ARG A 12 5.16 -3.50 -23.40
C ARG A 12 4.78 -4.75 -22.62
N PHE A 13 5.77 -5.52 -22.15
CA PHE A 13 5.53 -6.70 -21.31
C PHE A 13 4.84 -6.32 -19.99
N ALA A 14 5.27 -5.24 -19.34
CA ALA A 14 4.66 -4.71 -18.13
C ALA A 14 3.23 -4.21 -18.40
N SER A 15 2.98 -3.54 -19.52
CA SER A 15 1.65 -3.04 -19.91
C SER A 15 0.68 -4.16 -20.30
N GLU A 16 1.14 -5.20 -21.01
CA GLU A 16 0.35 -6.41 -21.30
C GLU A 16 0.05 -7.21 -20.03
N THR A 17 1.05 -7.36 -19.14
CA THR A 17 0.87 -8.04 -17.85
C THR A 17 -0.09 -7.27 -16.94
N ALA A 18 -0.02 -5.93 -16.91
CA ALA A 18 -0.89 -5.07 -16.12
C ALA A 18 -2.33 -4.99 -16.64
N THR A 19 -2.54 -5.08 -17.96
CA THR A 19 -3.89 -5.10 -18.54
C THR A 19 -4.56 -6.46 -18.34
N ASN A 20 -3.77 -7.53 -18.19
CA ASN A 20 -4.27 -8.87 -18.04
C ASN A 20 -4.45 -9.26 -16.55
N SER A 21 -3.74 -8.66 -15.60
CA SER A 21 -3.79 -9.02 -14.15
C SER A 21 -5.17 -8.93 -13.47
N GLY A 22 -6.15 -8.24 -14.07
CA GLY A 22 -7.53 -8.14 -13.57
C GLY A 22 -8.50 -9.24 -14.02
N ARG A 23 -8.06 -10.21 -14.84
CA ARG A 23 -8.94 -11.27 -15.40
C ARG A 23 -8.73 -12.62 -14.65
N PRO A 24 -9.77 -13.47 -14.54
CA PRO A 24 -9.76 -14.78 -13.84
C PRO A 24 -8.60 -15.73 -14.17
N TRP A 25 -7.93 -15.55 -15.30
CA TRP A 25 -6.76 -16.33 -15.69
C TRP A 25 -5.54 -16.09 -14.79
N ALA A 26 -5.37 -14.93 -14.17
CA ALA A 26 -4.25 -14.68 -13.25
C ALA A 26 -4.38 -15.55 -11.99
N PHE A 27 -5.60 -15.68 -11.47
CA PHE A 27 -5.94 -16.62 -10.41
C PHE A 27 -5.75 -18.07 -10.88
N GLY A 28 -6.21 -18.40 -12.09
CA GLY A 28 -6.02 -19.72 -12.69
C GLY A 28 -4.53 -20.11 -12.85
N LEU A 29 -3.67 -19.16 -13.25
CA LEU A 29 -2.24 -19.37 -13.40
C LEU A 29 -1.56 -19.58 -12.04
N ALA A 30 -1.93 -18.77 -11.03
CA ALA A 30 -1.45 -18.96 -9.66
C ALA A 30 -1.89 -20.32 -9.09
N ALA A 31 -3.15 -20.71 -9.31
CA ALA A 31 -3.67 -22.01 -8.90
C ALA A 31 -2.95 -23.16 -9.62
N ALA A 32 -2.70 -23.04 -10.92
CA ALA A 32 -1.95 -24.03 -11.69
C ALA A 32 -0.49 -24.15 -11.21
N PHE A 33 0.14 -23.03 -10.87
CA PHE A 33 1.50 -23.02 -10.28
C PHE A 33 1.53 -23.76 -8.94
N VAL A 34 0.59 -23.46 -8.04
CA VAL A 34 0.47 -24.15 -6.74
C VAL A 34 0.19 -25.64 -6.93
N ALA A 35 -0.71 -25.99 -7.84
CA ALA A 35 -1.03 -27.39 -8.16
C ALA A 35 0.18 -28.14 -8.75
N GLY A 36 0.90 -27.51 -9.68
CA GLY A 36 2.12 -28.05 -10.25
C GLY A 36 3.18 -28.29 -9.19
N TRP A 37 3.35 -27.35 -8.25
CA TRP A 37 4.25 -27.54 -7.11
C TRP A 37 3.81 -28.71 -6.21
N LEU A 38 2.52 -28.84 -5.90
CA LEU A 38 2.01 -29.96 -5.11
C LEU A 38 2.27 -31.32 -5.76
N ILE A 39 2.20 -31.41 -7.10
CA ILE A 39 2.47 -32.65 -7.84
C ILE A 39 3.97 -33.03 -7.78
N THR A 40 4.88 -32.07 -7.64
CA THR A 40 6.31 -32.40 -7.43
C THR A 40 6.57 -32.94 -6.02
N GLY A 41 5.71 -32.63 -5.04
CA GLY A 41 5.82 -33.12 -3.66
C GLY A 41 5.97 -34.65 -3.54
N PRO A 42 5.05 -35.46 -4.10
CA PRO A 42 5.16 -36.92 -4.12
C PRO A 42 6.44 -37.45 -4.79
N ILE A 43 6.94 -36.78 -5.83
CA ILE A 43 8.16 -37.17 -6.54
C ILE A 43 9.39 -37.02 -5.63
N PHE A 44 9.41 -35.96 -4.81
CA PHE A 44 10.49 -35.68 -3.86
C PHE A 44 10.20 -36.19 -2.44
N GLY A 45 9.17 -37.03 -2.26
CA GLY A 45 8.80 -37.60 -0.95
C GLY A 45 8.45 -36.55 0.11
N PHE A 46 7.96 -35.37 -0.29
CA PHE A 46 7.72 -34.23 0.59
C PHE A 46 8.93 -33.84 1.46
N SER A 47 10.14 -33.99 0.91
CA SER A 47 11.40 -33.70 1.61
C SER A 47 11.49 -32.29 2.19
N ASP A 48 12.35 -32.13 3.21
CA ASP A 48 12.61 -30.84 3.85
C ASP A 48 13.07 -29.78 2.84
N SER A 49 13.88 -30.15 1.84
CA SER A 49 14.31 -29.24 0.77
C SER A 49 13.15 -28.76 -0.09
N TRP A 50 12.19 -29.64 -0.41
CA TRP A 50 11.00 -29.27 -1.19
C TRP A 50 10.12 -28.26 -0.44
N GLN A 51 9.93 -28.43 0.87
CA GLN A 51 9.20 -27.47 1.70
C GLN A 51 9.96 -26.15 1.90
N LEU A 52 11.27 -26.25 2.15
CA LEU A 52 12.15 -25.10 2.40
C LEU A 52 12.16 -24.13 1.22
N VAL A 53 12.16 -24.63 -0.02
CA VAL A 53 12.14 -23.77 -1.22
C VAL A 53 10.87 -22.91 -1.25
N MET A 54 9.68 -23.49 -1.02
CA MET A 54 8.44 -22.71 -0.99
C MET A 54 8.37 -21.74 0.19
N ASN A 55 8.80 -22.18 1.37
CA ASN A 55 8.84 -21.33 2.55
C ASN A 55 9.75 -20.11 2.31
N THR A 56 10.92 -20.34 1.72
CA THR A 56 11.88 -19.27 1.42
C THR A 56 11.32 -18.30 0.37
N ILE A 57 10.74 -18.81 -0.72
CA ILE A 57 10.15 -17.97 -1.77
C ILE A 57 8.98 -17.14 -1.23
N SER A 58 8.05 -17.79 -0.54
CA SER A 58 6.87 -17.10 0.03
C SER A 58 7.26 -16.05 1.07
N SER A 59 8.32 -16.30 1.85
CA SER A 59 8.87 -15.32 2.80
C SER A 59 9.43 -14.09 2.08
N ILE A 60 10.19 -14.28 1.00
CA ILE A 60 10.70 -13.17 0.18
C ILE A 60 9.55 -12.37 -0.42
N VAL A 61 8.57 -13.05 -1.02
CA VAL A 61 7.38 -12.39 -1.61
C VAL A 61 6.62 -11.62 -0.54
N THR A 62 6.41 -12.20 0.64
CA THR A 62 5.73 -11.54 1.75
C THR A 62 6.49 -10.31 2.23
N PHE A 63 7.82 -10.41 2.37
CA PHE A 63 8.67 -9.29 2.75
C PHE A 63 8.55 -8.15 1.74
N LEU A 64 8.65 -8.45 0.43
CA LEU A 64 8.44 -7.47 -0.63
C LEU A 64 7.01 -6.91 -0.63
N MET A 65 6.00 -7.75 -0.38
CA MET A 65 4.60 -7.33 -0.29
C MET A 65 4.40 -6.31 0.83
N VAL A 66 5.04 -6.49 1.99
CA VAL A 66 5.00 -5.52 3.09
C VAL A 66 5.54 -4.16 2.64
N PHE A 67 6.67 -4.10 1.94
CA PHE A 67 7.18 -2.83 1.39
C PHE A 67 6.25 -2.22 0.35
N LEU A 68 5.68 -3.04 -0.55
CA LEU A 68 4.75 -2.56 -1.56
C LEU A 68 3.46 -2.01 -0.95
N ILE A 69 2.91 -2.71 0.05
CA ILE A 69 1.74 -2.28 0.81
C ILE A 69 2.07 -0.97 1.53
N GLN A 70 3.21 -0.88 2.21
CA GLN A 70 3.63 0.35 2.89
C GLN A 70 3.78 1.52 1.91
N ASN A 71 4.35 1.31 0.73
CA ASN A 71 4.49 2.34 -0.29
C ASN A 71 3.12 2.79 -0.84
N ALA A 72 2.21 1.85 -1.09
CA ALA A 72 0.84 2.16 -1.52
C ALA A 72 0.07 2.91 -0.42
N GLN A 73 0.14 2.43 0.82
CA GLN A 73 -0.50 3.05 1.98
C GLN A 73 0.05 4.45 2.26
N ASN A 74 1.36 4.66 2.13
CA ASN A 74 1.97 5.98 2.32
C ASN A 74 1.40 6.99 1.31
N ARG A 75 1.29 6.60 0.03
CA ARG A 75 0.74 7.47 -1.01
C ARG A 75 -0.75 7.74 -0.82
N ASP A 76 -1.52 6.73 -0.42
CA ASP A 76 -2.96 6.87 -0.16
C ASP A 76 -3.24 7.74 1.06
N SER A 77 -2.40 7.65 2.11
CA SER A 77 -2.47 8.51 3.30
C SER A 77 -2.28 9.98 2.95
N THR A 78 -1.25 10.32 2.17
CA THR A 78 -1.01 11.70 1.71
C THR A 78 -2.16 12.22 0.84
N ALA A 79 -2.70 11.39 -0.05
CA ALA A 79 -3.83 11.80 -0.90
C ALA A 79 -5.11 12.04 -0.07
N LEU A 80 -5.31 11.28 1.01
CA LEU A 80 -6.44 11.44 1.93
C LEU A 80 -6.31 12.75 2.72
N GLN A 81 -5.13 13.05 3.25
CA GLN A 81 -4.83 14.31 3.94
C GLN A 81 -5.16 15.53 3.08
N LEU A 82 -4.64 15.58 1.85
CA LEU A 82 -4.90 16.67 0.91
C LEU A 82 -6.40 16.88 0.61
N LYS A 83 -7.17 15.79 0.50
CA LYS A 83 -8.61 15.87 0.29
C LYS A 83 -9.35 16.41 1.53
N LEU A 84 -8.93 16.00 2.73
CA LEU A 84 -9.51 16.52 3.98
C LEU A 84 -9.19 18.00 4.15
N ASP A 85 -7.96 18.40 3.87
CA ASP A 85 -7.53 19.80 3.90
C ASP A 85 -8.37 20.68 2.99
N GLU A 86 -8.63 20.22 1.76
CA GLU A 86 -9.46 20.94 0.81
C GLU A 86 -10.93 21.02 1.27
N LEU A 87 -11.47 19.94 1.85
CA LEU A 87 -12.82 19.95 2.43
C LEU A 87 -12.92 20.91 3.63
N ILE A 88 -11.95 20.91 4.54
CA ILE A 88 -11.90 21.83 5.69
C ILE A 88 -11.79 23.28 5.21
N ARG A 89 -10.97 23.52 4.18
CA ARG A 89 -10.81 24.83 3.54
C ARG A 89 -12.09 25.30 2.87
N ALA A 90 -12.80 24.43 2.15
CA ALA A 90 -14.05 24.74 1.46
C ALA A 90 -15.23 24.95 2.42
N THR A 91 -15.26 24.26 3.57
CA THR A 91 -16.36 24.33 4.54
C THR A 91 -16.20 25.45 5.58
N ALA A 92 -15.06 26.15 5.56
CA ALA A 92 -14.79 27.41 6.27
C ALA A 92 -15.37 27.49 7.70
N SER A 93 -14.70 26.84 8.67
CA SER A 93 -14.90 27.16 10.10
C SER A 93 -13.64 26.99 10.95
N ARG A 94 -12.69 26.11 10.57
CA ARG A 94 -11.43 25.91 11.32
C ARG A 94 -10.24 25.66 10.41
N LYS A 95 -9.71 26.73 9.79
CA LYS A 95 -8.50 26.69 8.96
C LYS A 95 -7.27 26.22 9.73
N ASP A 96 -7.27 26.42 11.05
CA ASP A 96 -6.18 26.02 11.96
C ASP A 96 -6.03 24.49 12.11
N LEU A 97 -6.94 23.69 11.51
CA LEU A 97 -6.87 22.23 11.47
C LEU A 97 -6.30 21.67 10.16
N VAL A 98 -6.02 22.53 9.17
CA VAL A 98 -5.40 22.13 7.90
C VAL A 98 -3.92 21.82 8.15
N GLY A 99 -3.43 20.68 7.68
CA GLY A 99 -2.04 20.25 7.89
C GLY A 99 -1.70 19.85 9.33
N ILE A 100 -2.70 19.40 10.11
CA ILE A 100 -2.52 18.98 11.50
C ILE A 100 -1.56 17.79 11.63
N GLU A 101 -1.43 16.97 10.59
CA GLU A 101 -0.53 15.81 10.53
C GLU A 101 0.96 16.17 10.61
N ASP A 102 1.33 17.40 10.26
CA ASP A 102 2.71 17.88 10.23
C ASP A 102 3.10 18.58 11.55
N MET A 103 2.15 18.79 12.46
CA MET A 103 2.39 19.46 13.73
C MET A 103 3.16 18.55 14.69
N SER A 104 4.09 19.15 15.45
CA SER A 104 4.79 18.42 16.51
C SER A 104 3.84 18.06 17.66
N GLU A 105 4.17 17.01 18.43
CA GLU A 105 3.37 16.57 19.59
C GLU A 105 2.95 17.71 20.55
N PRO A 106 3.83 18.64 20.97
CA PRO A 106 3.41 19.78 21.81
C PRO A 106 2.46 20.75 21.09
N GLU A 107 2.62 20.95 19.78
CA GLU A 107 1.74 21.80 18.98
C GLU A 107 0.35 21.16 18.82
N LEU A 108 0.29 19.84 18.58
CA LEU A 108 -0.95 19.05 18.55
C LEU A 108 -1.73 19.16 19.86
N GLN A 109 -1.05 19.07 21.00
CA GLN A 109 -1.67 19.23 22.32
C GLN A 109 -2.24 20.63 22.50
N SER A 110 -1.50 21.67 22.09
CA SER A 110 -2.00 23.05 22.16
C SER A 110 -3.25 23.27 21.30
N MET A 111 -3.30 22.70 20.09
CA MET A 111 -4.48 22.75 19.22
C MET A 111 -5.66 21.98 19.81
N ARG A 112 -5.39 20.81 20.40
CA ARG A 112 -6.42 20.02 21.09
C ARG A 112 -7.09 20.82 22.20
N GLU A 113 -6.31 21.54 23.00
CA GLU A 113 -6.85 22.42 24.05
C GLU A 113 -7.70 23.57 23.50
N VAL A 114 -7.28 24.20 22.40
CA VAL A 114 -8.03 25.29 21.75
C VAL A 114 -9.38 24.78 21.22
N VAL A 115 -9.39 23.62 20.56
CA VAL A 115 -10.62 22.98 20.06
C VAL A 115 -11.55 22.59 21.20
N GLU A 116 -11.03 22.02 22.28
CA GLU A 116 -11.83 21.66 23.46
C GLU A 116 -12.43 22.88 24.16
N LYS A 117 -11.67 23.97 24.31
CA LYS A 117 -12.16 25.24 24.86
C LYS A 117 -13.28 25.84 24.00
N SER A 118 -13.11 25.85 22.67
CA SER A 118 -14.12 26.34 21.72
C SER A 118 -15.41 25.50 21.75
N ASN A 119 -15.30 24.16 21.80
CA ASN A 119 -16.45 23.26 21.94
C ASN A 119 -17.17 23.43 23.27
N ARG A 120 -16.43 23.69 24.37
CA ARG A 120 -17.02 23.93 25.69
C ARG A 120 -17.75 25.27 25.73
N ALA A 121 -17.19 26.33 25.13
CA ALA A 121 -17.85 27.63 25.03
C ALA A 121 -19.13 27.59 24.18
N SER A 122 -19.16 26.78 23.11
CA SER A 122 -20.34 26.60 22.27
C SER A 122 -21.46 25.75 22.91
N ARG A 123 -21.14 25.04 24.01
CA ARG A 123 -22.08 24.19 24.77
C ARG A 123 -22.60 24.86 26.06
N SER A 124 -22.06 26.02 26.44
CA SER A 124 -22.59 26.81 27.55
C SER A 124 -23.74 27.69 27.03
N PRO A 125 -24.99 27.48 27.50
CA PRO A 125 -26.16 28.25 27.09
C PRO A 125 -26.16 29.69 27.60
#